data_AF-A0A352BCG9-F1
#
_entry.id   AF-A0A352BCG9-F1
#
_cell.length_a   1.000
_cell.length_b   1.000
_cell.length_c   1.000
_cell.angle_alpha   90.00
_cell.angle_beta   90.00
_cell.angle_gamma   90.00
#
_symmetry.space_group_name_H-M   'P 1'
#
loop_
_entity.id
_entity.type
_entity.pdbx_description
1 polymer ?
#
loop_
_entity_poly.entity_id
_entity_poly.type
_entity_poly.pdbx_seq_one_letter_code
_entity_poly.pdbx_strand_id
1 'polypeptide(L)'
;MDEDLKKQIERKQGSAGFIKTTDAPVSGLSSQQKVVLIRKANELFNQRKYDMAERIYITTGYSDGLTRCGDVYAEKKEYMAALRLYLLAHNKRKSEPLIEKISGMVSVMLKSED
;
A
#
# COMPACT_ATOMS: atom_id res chain seq x y z
N MET A 1 -3.81 15.72 29.16
CA MET A 1 -4.19 15.73 27.72
C MET A 1 -5.10 16.92 27.55
N ASP A 2 -4.83 17.79 26.58
CA ASP A 2 -5.66 18.99 26.37
C ASP A 2 -7.05 18.57 25.88
N GLU A 3 -8.10 19.11 26.50
CA GLU A 3 -9.48 18.67 26.28
C GLU A 3 -9.96 19.02 24.86
N ASP A 4 -9.36 20.06 24.26
CA ASP A 4 -9.59 20.43 22.87
C ASP A 4 -9.01 19.41 21.89
N LEU A 5 -7.79 18.92 22.16
CA LEU A 5 -7.14 17.89 21.34
C LEU A 5 -7.96 16.60 21.31
N LYS A 6 -8.55 16.21 22.45
CA LYS A 6 -9.39 15.02 22.56
C LYS A 6 -10.66 15.13 21.69
N LYS A 7 -11.35 16.27 21.75
CA LYS A 7 -12.51 16.54 20.88
C LYS A 7 -12.15 16.53 19.39
N GLN A 8 -10.99 17.07 19.02
CA GLN A 8 -10.55 17.06 17.62
C GLN A 8 -10.25 15.63 17.12
N ILE A 9 -9.65 14.78 17.95
CA ILE A 9 -9.38 13.38 17.63
C ILE A 9 -10.70 12.60 17.46
N GLU A 10 -11.62 12.70 18.42
CA GLU A 10 -12.92 12.01 18.37
C GLU A 10 -13.74 12.41 17.14
N ARG A 11 -13.72 13.70 16.78
CA ARG A 11 -14.41 14.23 15.59
C ARG A 11 -13.80 13.70 14.28
N LYS A 12 -12.50 13.46 14.23
CA LYS A 12 -11.81 12.92 13.04
C LYS A 12 -11.86 11.40 12.93
N GLN A 13 -11.96 10.68 14.05
CA GLN A 13 -12.00 9.22 14.06
C GLN A 13 -13.31 8.62 13.54
N GLY A 14 -14.44 9.29 13.76
CA GLY A 14 -15.76 8.70 13.51
C GLY A 14 -15.99 7.41 14.33
N SER A 15 -16.98 6.59 13.96
CA SER A 15 -17.34 5.38 14.70
C SER A 15 -16.40 4.18 14.48
N ALA A 16 -15.46 4.28 13.53
CA ALA A 16 -14.59 3.16 13.12
C ALA A 16 -13.22 3.14 13.83
N GLY A 17 -12.86 4.22 14.54
CA GLY A 17 -11.55 4.36 15.20
C GLY A 17 -10.38 4.50 14.21
N PHE A 18 -9.14 4.50 14.73
CA PHE A 18 -7.93 4.48 13.88
C PHE A 18 -7.63 3.06 13.39
N ILE A 19 -7.60 2.86 12.08
CA ILE A 19 -7.04 1.64 11.50
C ILE A 19 -5.52 1.79 11.50
N LYS A 20 -4.83 0.95 12.28
CA LYS A 20 -3.37 0.87 12.22
C LYS A 20 -2.95 0.29 10.87
N THR A 21 -2.48 1.15 9.98
CA THR A 21 -1.85 0.74 8.72
C THR A 21 -0.38 0.42 9.00
N THR A 22 0.07 -0.75 8.56
CA THR A 22 1.48 -1.17 8.68
C THR A 22 1.96 -1.56 7.29
N ASP A 23 3.15 -1.08 6.94
CA ASP A 23 3.85 -1.40 5.69
C ASP A 23 4.81 -2.59 5.89
N ALA A 24 4.57 -3.40 6.92
CA ALA A 24 5.30 -4.61 7.21
C ALA A 24 4.35 -5.83 7.30
N PRO A 25 4.78 -7.00 6.81
CA PRO A 25 4.08 -8.25 7.04
C PRO A 25 3.97 -8.57 8.53
N VAL A 26 2.89 -9.23 8.94
CA VAL A 26 2.71 -9.68 10.32
C VAL A 26 3.67 -10.84 10.58
N SER A 27 4.61 -10.64 11.50
CA SER A 27 5.68 -11.60 11.85
C SER A 27 5.17 -12.88 12.50
N GLY A 28 3.99 -12.86 13.13
CA GLY A 28 3.42 -13.99 13.87
C GLY A 28 2.59 -14.99 13.05
N LEU A 29 2.47 -14.82 11.73
CA LEU A 29 1.67 -15.72 10.90
C LEU A 29 2.43 -17.00 10.54
N SER A 30 1.83 -18.16 10.83
CA SER A 30 2.34 -19.45 10.34
C SER A 30 2.21 -19.55 8.82
N SER A 31 3.01 -20.44 8.21
CA SER A 31 2.92 -20.69 6.76
C SER A 31 1.53 -21.14 6.32
N GLN A 32 0.84 -21.96 7.13
CA GLN A 32 -0.52 -22.41 6.85
C GLN A 32 -1.52 -21.24 6.89
N GLN A 33 -1.41 -20.36 7.89
CA GLN A 33 -2.25 -19.15 7.97
C GLN A 33 -2.03 -18.24 6.77
N LYS A 34 -0.76 -18.03 6.36
CA LYS A 34 -0.43 -17.26 5.15
C LYS A 34 -1.09 -17.84 3.92
N VAL A 35 -1.02 -19.16 3.71
CA VAL A 35 -1.65 -19.82 2.56
C VAL A 35 -3.16 -19.59 2.51
N VAL A 36 -3.86 -19.76 3.64
CA VAL A 36 -5.32 -19.52 3.71
C VAL A 36 -5.66 -18.07 3.38
N LEU A 37 -4.92 -17.13 3.95
CA LEU A 37 -5.09 -15.70 3.69
C LEU A 37 -4.81 -15.33 2.23
N ILE A 38 -3.72 -15.84 1.65
CA ILE A 38 -3.35 -15.57 0.24
C ILE A 38 -4.44 -16.11 -0.71
N ARG A 39 -4.99 -17.30 -0.44
CA ARG A 39 -6.12 -17.83 -1.22
C ARG A 39 -7.32 -16.89 -1.16
N LYS A 40 -7.66 -16.41 0.04
CA LYS A 40 -8.75 -15.45 0.21
C LYS A 40 -8.50 -14.14 -0.54
N ALA A 41 -7.28 -13.63 -0.47
CA ALA A 41 -6.87 -12.43 -1.19
C ALA A 41 -6.99 -12.62 -2.71
N ASN A 42 -6.58 -13.79 -3.24
CA ASN A 42 -6.73 -14.11 -4.65
C ASN A 42 -8.20 -14.15 -5.10
N GLU A 43 -9.10 -14.71 -4.28
CA GLU A 43 -10.55 -14.65 -4.55
C GLU A 43 -11.07 -13.21 -4.62
N LEU A 44 -10.70 -12.37 -3.64
CA LEU A 44 -11.10 -10.96 -3.59
C LEU A 44 -10.56 -10.19 -4.80
N PHE A 45 -9.31 -10.43 -5.17
CA PHE A 45 -8.67 -9.81 -6.33
C PHE A 45 -9.41 -10.18 -7.63
N ASN A 46 -9.76 -11.46 -7.81
CA ASN A 46 -10.53 -11.91 -8.96
C ASN A 46 -11.94 -11.29 -9.01
N GLN A 47 -12.51 -10.96 -7.84
CA GLN A 47 -13.77 -10.21 -7.72
C GLN A 47 -13.59 -8.69 -7.88
N ARG A 48 -12.40 -8.21 -8.26
CA ARG A 48 -12.04 -6.79 -8.38
C ARG A 48 -12.15 -5.99 -7.07
N LYS A 49 -12.16 -6.67 -5.92
CA LYS A 49 -12.10 -6.06 -4.57
C LYS A 49 -10.64 -5.82 -4.18
N TYR A 50 -9.98 -4.95 -4.95
CA TYR A 50 -8.53 -4.77 -4.90
C TYR A 50 -8.03 -4.21 -3.57
N ASP A 51 -8.80 -3.31 -2.95
CA ASP A 51 -8.52 -2.71 -1.65
C ASP A 51 -8.50 -3.77 -0.53
N MET A 52 -9.45 -4.70 -0.55
CA MET A 52 -9.52 -5.80 0.40
C MET A 52 -8.39 -6.81 0.16
N ALA A 53 -8.09 -7.13 -1.09
CA ALA A 53 -7.00 -8.03 -1.45
C ALA A 53 -5.63 -7.45 -1.04
N GLU A 54 -5.38 -6.16 -1.33
CA GLU A 54 -4.16 -5.44 -0.96
C GLU A 54 -3.86 -5.56 0.53
N ARG A 55 -4.86 -5.30 1.39
CA ARG A 55 -4.70 -5.40 2.86
C ARG A 55 -4.19 -6.78 3.28
N ILE A 56 -4.70 -7.85 2.67
CA ILE A 56 -4.27 -9.21 2.98
C ILE A 56 -2.87 -9.49 2.41
N TYR A 57 -2.56 -9.03 1.20
CA TYR A 57 -1.23 -9.18 0.62
C TYR A 57 -0.16 -8.45 1.44
N ILE A 58 -0.43 -7.24 1.94
CA ILE A 58 0.46 -6.52 2.86
C ILE A 58 0.62 -7.32 4.15
N THR A 59 -0.49 -7.77 4.75
CA THR A 59 -0.49 -8.55 6.01
C THR A 59 0.38 -9.81 5.90
N THR A 60 0.33 -10.49 4.76
CA THR A 60 1.05 -11.74 4.51
C THR A 60 2.46 -11.54 3.96
N GLY A 61 2.76 -10.38 3.38
CA GLY A 61 4.00 -10.10 2.64
C GLY A 61 4.08 -10.81 1.29
N TYR A 62 2.94 -11.11 0.65
CA TYR A 62 2.94 -11.87 -0.60
C TYR A 62 3.31 -11.01 -1.81
N SER A 63 4.58 -11.08 -2.24
CA SER A 63 5.16 -10.22 -3.28
C SER A 63 4.41 -10.23 -4.62
N ASP A 64 3.92 -11.38 -5.08
CA ASP A 64 3.15 -11.45 -6.33
C ASP A 64 1.83 -10.69 -6.23
N GLY A 65 1.07 -10.89 -5.15
CA GLY A 65 -0.17 -10.17 -4.91
C GLY A 65 0.04 -8.66 -4.78
N LEU A 66 1.10 -8.24 -4.08
CA LEU A 66 1.51 -6.84 -3.98
C LEU A 66 1.85 -6.24 -5.35
N THR A 67 2.58 -6.97 -6.19
CA THR A 67 2.88 -6.55 -7.57
C THR A 67 1.59 -6.38 -8.38
N ARG A 68 0.67 -7.35 -8.33
CA ARG A 68 -0.61 -7.27 -9.05
C ARG A 68 -1.48 -6.10 -8.58
N CYS A 69 -1.53 -5.81 -7.28
CA CYS A 69 -2.19 -4.60 -6.80
C CYS A 69 -1.48 -3.34 -7.28
N GLY A 70 -0.14 -3.31 -7.30
CA GLY A 70 0.64 -2.21 -7.86
C GLY A 70 0.32 -1.95 -9.33
N ASP A 71 0.14 -3.01 -10.11
CA ASP A 71 -0.25 -2.93 -11.53
C ASP A 71 -1.61 -2.25 -11.71
N VAL A 72 -2.60 -2.57 -10.87
CA VAL A 72 -3.93 -1.93 -10.89
C VAL A 72 -3.84 -0.42 -10.63
N TYR A 73 -3.00 0.02 -9.69
CA TYR A 73 -2.80 1.45 -9.45
C TYR A 73 -2.04 2.13 -10.59
N ALA A 74 -1.04 1.46 -11.17
CA ALA A 74 -0.27 1.98 -12.29
C ALA A 74 -1.15 2.17 -13.54
N GLU A 75 -2.07 1.23 -13.82
CA GLU A 75 -3.07 1.35 -14.90
C GLU A 75 -3.96 2.58 -14.72
N LYS A 76 -4.29 2.95 -13.47
CA LYS A 76 -5.03 4.16 -13.12
C LYS A 76 -4.17 5.43 -13.06
N LYS A 77 -2.87 5.33 -13.36
CA LYS A 77 -1.87 6.41 -13.22
C LYS A 77 -1.67 6.90 -11.79
N GLU A 78 -2.05 6.11 -10.79
CA GLU A 78 -1.83 6.36 -9.36
C GLU A 78 -0.41 5.93 -8.96
N TYR A 79 0.60 6.59 -9.51
CA TYR A 79 1.99 6.11 -9.48
C TYR A 79 2.60 6.02 -8.09
N MET A 80 2.20 6.85 -7.13
CA MET A 80 2.70 6.78 -5.75
C MET A 80 2.20 5.53 -5.03
N ALA A 81 0.91 5.19 -5.21
CA ALA A 81 0.33 3.97 -4.66
C ALA A 81 0.97 2.73 -5.30
N ALA A 82 1.16 2.75 -6.63
CA ALA A 82 1.86 1.69 -7.34
C ALA A 82 3.30 1.51 -6.84
N LEU A 83 4.07 2.60 -6.72
CA LEU A 83 5.45 2.56 -6.24
C LEU A 83 5.55 1.98 -4.83
N ARG A 84 4.68 2.40 -3.90
CA ARG A 84 4.63 1.84 -2.54
C ARG A 84 4.49 0.31 -2.59
N LEU A 85 3.56 -0.21 -3.39
CA LEU A 85 3.34 -1.65 -3.47
C LEU A 85 4.49 -2.40 -4.16
N TYR A 86 5.12 -1.82 -5.19
CA TYR A 86 6.31 -2.44 -5.80
C TYR A 86 7.50 -2.50 -4.84
N LEU A 87 7.69 -1.48 -3.99
CA LEU A 87 8.72 -1.50 -2.95
C LEU A 87 8.44 -2.59 -1.92
N LEU A 88 7.21 -2.71 -1.44
CA LEU A 88 6.79 -3.78 -0.52
C LEU A 88 6.93 -5.17 -1.15
N ALA A 89 6.71 -5.30 -2.46
CA ALA A 89 6.91 -6.53 -3.19
C ALA A 89 8.40 -6.86 -3.46
N HIS A 90 9.32 -5.94 -3.17
CA HIS A 90 10.72 -5.98 -3.60
C HIS A 90 10.88 -6.09 -5.14
N ASN A 91 9.94 -5.53 -5.90
CA ASN A 91 9.90 -5.61 -7.36
C ASN A 91 10.68 -4.45 -8.01
N LYS A 92 12.01 -4.55 -8.00
CA LYS A 92 12.92 -3.54 -8.58
C LYS A 92 12.60 -3.18 -10.03
N ARG A 93 12.29 -4.19 -10.84
CA ARG A 93 11.93 -4.02 -12.26
C ARG A 93 10.78 -3.02 -12.47
N LYS A 94 9.83 -2.96 -11.54
CA LYS A 94 8.70 -2.02 -11.61
C LYS A 94 8.89 -0.77 -10.74
N SER A 95 9.62 -0.85 -9.63
CA SER A 95 9.86 0.31 -8.77
C SER A 95 10.90 1.27 -9.34
N GLU A 96 12.01 0.78 -9.90
CA GLU A 96 13.13 1.62 -10.36
C GLU A 96 12.72 2.62 -11.45
N PRO A 97 11.96 2.24 -12.50
CA PRO A 97 11.51 3.20 -13.51
C PRO A 97 10.60 4.30 -12.95
N LEU A 98 9.78 3.98 -11.94
CA LEU A 98 8.95 4.99 -11.28
C LEU A 98 9.80 5.92 -10.41
N ILE A 99 10.78 5.40 -9.67
CA ILE A 99 11.72 6.18 -8.88
C ILE A 99 12.46 7.17 -9.77
N GLU A 100 13.01 6.71 -10.89
CA GLU A 100 13.73 7.56 -11.85
C GLU A 100 12.82 8.66 -12.43
N LYS A 101 11.60 8.30 -12.84
CA LYS A 101 10.64 9.28 -13.37
C LYS A 101 10.29 10.36 -12.34
N ILE A 102 10.02 9.95 -11.10
CA ILE A 102 9.63 10.87 -10.02
C ILE A 102 10.82 11.74 -9.60
N SER A 103 12.01 11.16 -9.44
CA SER A 103 13.21 11.93 -9.06
C SER A 103 13.59 12.94 -10.15
N GLY A 104 13.43 12.58 -11.43
CA GLY A 104 13.58 13.49 -12.56
C GLY A 104 12.62 14.68 -12.48
N MET A 105 11.33 14.44 -12.20
CA MET A 105 10.34 15.51 -12.03
C MET A 105 10.71 16.45 -10.88
N VAL A 106 11.04 15.91 -9.70
CA VAL A 106 11.47 16.71 -8.54
C VAL A 106 12.71 17.53 -8.88
N SER A 107 13.68 16.94 -9.58
CA SER A 107 14.90 17.64 -9.99
C SER A 107 14.63 18.81 -10.95
N VAL A 108 13.65 18.68 -11.84
CA VAL A 108 13.23 19.77 -12.72
C VAL A 108 12.52 20.87 -11.91
N MET A 109 11.59 20.50 -11.03
CA MET A 109 10.86 21.46 -10.19
C MET A 109 11.80 22.31 -9.34
N LEU A 110 12.80 21.67 -8.71
CA LEU A 110 13.81 22.37 -7.91
C LEU A 110 14.68 23.33 -8.72
N LYS A 111 14.88 23.08 -10.02
CA LYS A 111 15.66 23.97 -10.91
C LYS A 111 14.83 25.10 -11.52
N SER A 112 13.51 24.97 -11.51
CA SER A 112 12.58 25.97 -12.06
C SER A 112 12.10 26.99 -11.02
N GLU A 113 12.52 26.85 -9.76
CA GLU A 113 12.25 27.83 -8.68
C GLU A 113 13.33 28.92 -8.56
N ASP A 114 14.28 28.96 -9.52
CA ASP A 114 15.21 30.07 -9.79
C ASP A 114 14.75 30.89 -11.01
#